data_AF-A0A4U2YH98-F1
#
_entry.id   AF-A0A4U2YH98-F1
#
_cell.length_a   1.000
_cell.length_b   1.000
_cell.length_c   1.000
_cell.angle_alpha   90.00
_cell.angle_beta   90.00
_cell.angle_gamma   90.00
#
_symmetry.space_group_name_H-M   'P 1'
#
loop_
_entity.id
_entity.type
_entity.pdbx_description
1 polymer ?
#
loop_
_entity_poly.entity_id
_entity_poly.type
_entity_poly.pdbx_seq_one_letter_code
_entity_poly.pdbx_strand_id
1 'polypeptide(L)'
;MSDPRPEARRHHRPVVRTDAFFEEMTGSDPAQVREAGELAATMLVRGVRREGDEVLIDRVVRLAETEGLEVLADIWSGSPSDSLAGTLWRLYLLTTWVKTNPHRVAEEFRAGRGTAQAAGVVSGIADPPGPEQVLAMIDEVLHGIVRGDFVDVLHRAAAFSHVVATGRAHLGHASHDETVRMLQLAEQLEAASRLEAQGALV
;
A
#
# COMPACT_ATOMS: atom_id res chain seq x y z
N MET A 1 -21.13 -37.47 22.28
CA MET A 1 -19.82 -37.40 21.60
C MET A 1 -19.81 -36.06 20.85
N SER A 2 -19.65 -34.97 21.61
CA SER A 2 -19.96 -33.62 21.15
C SER A 2 -18.75 -32.96 20.49
N ASP A 3 -19.05 -32.36 19.34
CA ASP A 3 -18.20 -31.62 18.41
C ASP A 3 -17.52 -30.38 19.06
N PRO A 4 -16.21 -30.16 18.90
CA PRO A 4 -15.58 -28.91 19.30
C PRO A 4 -15.69 -27.87 18.19
N ARG A 5 -16.51 -26.82 18.44
CA ARG A 5 -16.55 -25.61 17.60
C ARG A 5 -15.17 -24.94 17.60
N PRO A 6 -14.65 -24.48 16.44
CA PRO A 6 -13.45 -23.66 16.44
C PRO A 6 -13.72 -22.30 17.10
N GLU A 7 -12.87 -21.95 18.06
CA GLU A 7 -12.89 -20.69 18.81
C GLU A 7 -12.82 -19.48 17.87
N ALA A 8 -13.63 -18.46 18.19
CA ALA A 8 -13.64 -17.20 17.48
C ALA A 8 -12.24 -16.55 17.50
N ARG A 9 -11.74 -16.22 16.30
CA ARG A 9 -10.47 -15.50 16.13
C ARG A 9 -10.53 -14.19 16.93
N ARG A 10 -9.58 -14.05 17.85
CA ARG A 10 -9.33 -12.87 18.70
C ARG A 10 -9.29 -11.60 17.83
N HIS A 11 -10.20 -10.66 18.09
CA HIS A 11 -10.21 -9.36 17.42
C HIS A 11 -8.99 -8.53 17.84
N HIS A 12 -8.17 -8.12 16.86
CA HIS A 12 -7.09 -7.17 17.06
C HIS A 12 -7.71 -5.80 17.34
N ARG A 13 -7.45 -5.21 18.50
CA ARG A 13 -7.90 -3.86 18.84
C ARG A 13 -6.67 -2.95 19.03
N PRO A 14 -6.08 -2.42 17.94
CA PRO A 14 -4.98 -1.46 18.01
C PRO A 14 -5.43 0.01 17.98
N VAL A 15 -6.72 0.30 17.76
CA VAL A 15 -7.25 1.66 17.58
C VAL A 15 -6.94 2.60 18.75
N VAL A 16 -7.03 2.12 20.00
CA VAL A 16 -6.92 2.97 21.21
C VAL A 16 -5.52 3.53 21.44
N ARG A 17 -4.46 2.90 20.91
CA ARG A 17 -3.07 3.31 21.17
C ARG A 17 -2.58 4.34 20.16
N THR A 18 -2.96 4.17 18.90
CA THR A 18 -2.71 5.11 17.80
C THR A 18 -3.39 6.45 18.05
N ASP A 19 -4.66 6.41 18.49
CA ASP A 19 -5.43 7.60 18.84
C ASP A 19 -4.73 8.39 19.95
N ALA A 20 -4.23 7.72 21.00
CA ALA A 20 -3.57 8.38 22.12
C ALA A 20 -2.27 9.14 21.74
N PHE A 21 -1.46 8.61 20.83
CA PHE A 21 -0.19 9.25 20.42
C PHE A 21 -0.43 10.54 19.61
N PHE A 22 -1.41 10.53 18.71
CA PHE A 22 -1.78 11.74 17.96
C PHE A 22 -2.69 12.67 18.77
N GLU A 23 -3.55 12.17 19.65
CA GLU A 23 -4.29 13.00 20.63
C GLU A 23 -3.35 13.80 21.53
N GLU A 24 -2.21 13.24 21.93
CA GLU A 24 -1.17 13.94 22.68
C GLU A 24 -0.45 15.00 21.82
N MET A 25 -0.44 14.85 20.49
CA MET A 25 0.25 15.73 19.55
C MET A 25 -0.64 16.83 18.94
N THR A 26 -1.94 16.59 18.76
CA THR A 26 -2.90 17.48 18.08
C THR A 26 -4.20 17.72 18.86
N GLY A 27 -4.47 16.97 19.94
CA GLY A 27 -5.79 16.93 20.58
C GLY A 27 -6.79 16.04 19.84
N SER A 28 -7.96 15.81 20.46
CA SER A 28 -9.01 14.85 20.06
C SER A 28 -9.87 15.23 18.83
N ASP A 29 -9.37 16.10 17.94
CA ASP A 29 -10.11 16.52 16.75
C ASP A 29 -9.78 15.61 15.55
N PRO A 30 -10.75 14.82 15.02
CA PRO A 30 -10.53 13.96 13.86
C PRO A 30 -10.00 14.68 12.62
N ALA A 31 -10.31 15.98 12.47
CA ALA A 31 -9.79 16.77 11.37
C ALA A 31 -8.27 16.97 11.47
N GLN A 32 -7.76 17.21 12.68
CA GLN A 32 -6.34 17.42 12.94
C GLN A 32 -5.53 16.12 12.82
N VAL A 33 -6.10 14.99 13.23
CA VAL A 33 -5.48 13.67 13.02
C VAL A 33 -5.33 13.37 11.52
N ARG A 34 -6.36 13.67 10.71
CA ARG A 34 -6.28 13.50 9.26
C ARG A 34 -5.25 14.42 8.62
N GLU A 35 -5.19 15.69 9.05
CA GLU A 35 -4.19 16.65 8.58
C GLU A 35 -2.77 16.19 8.93
N ALA A 36 -2.55 15.70 10.15
CA ALA A 36 -1.28 15.13 10.57
C ALA A 36 -0.90 13.89 9.73
N GLY A 37 -1.87 13.04 9.40
CA GLY A 37 -1.68 11.90 8.50
C GLY A 37 -1.24 12.31 7.10
N GLU A 38 -1.88 13.32 6.50
CA GLU A 38 -1.52 13.84 5.17
C GLU A 38 -0.16 14.54 5.18
N LEU A 39 0.15 15.26 6.26
CA LEU A 39 1.47 15.87 6.45
C LEU A 39 2.57 14.79 6.55
N ALA A 40 2.32 13.71 7.29
CA ALA A 40 3.25 12.58 7.40
C ALA A 40 3.47 11.89 6.04
N ALA A 41 2.40 11.67 5.28
CA ALA A 41 2.46 11.13 3.93
C ALA A 41 3.29 12.01 2.99
N THR A 42 3.03 13.33 3.04
CA THR A 42 3.78 14.33 2.29
C THR A 42 5.26 14.30 2.61
N MET A 43 5.62 14.25 3.90
CA MET A 43 7.01 14.20 4.33
C MET A 43 7.71 12.91 3.89
N LEU A 44 7.01 11.78 3.91
CA LEU A 44 7.57 10.50 3.46
C LEU A 44 7.92 10.51 1.97
N VAL A 45 7.05 11.07 1.13
CA VAL A 45 7.21 11.06 -0.33
C VAL A 45 8.09 12.20 -0.83
N ARG A 46 8.00 13.38 -0.22
CA ARG A 46 8.65 14.62 -0.70
C ARG A 46 9.90 15.00 0.09
N GLY A 47 10.16 14.35 1.24
CA GLY A 47 11.19 14.75 2.19
C GLY A 47 10.87 16.07 2.92
N VAL A 48 11.79 16.48 3.80
CA VAL A 48 11.74 17.79 4.47
C VAL A 48 11.89 18.90 3.43
N ARG A 49 10.95 19.85 3.41
CA ARG A 49 11.04 21.05 2.55
C ARG A 49 11.38 22.33 3.31
N ARG A 50 11.33 22.35 4.66
CA ARG A 50 11.66 23.52 5.50
C ARG A 50 12.54 23.16 6.70
N GLU A 51 13.43 24.08 7.10
CA GLU A 51 14.11 24.02 8.40
C GLU A 51 13.06 23.94 9.52
N GLY A 52 13.10 22.87 10.32
CA GLY A 52 12.14 22.57 11.39
C GLY A 52 11.35 21.27 11.24
N ASP A 53 11.20 20.74 10.02
CA ASP A 53 10.45 19.49 9.79
C ASP A 53 11.27 18.22 10.13
N GLU A 54 12.59 18.35 10.31
CA GLU A 54 13.49 17.23 10.62
C GLU A 54 13.07 16.48 11.89
N VAL A 55 12.61 17.21 12.91
CA VAL A 55 12.10 16.63 14.16
C VAL A 55 10.79 15.86 13.93
N LEU A 56 9.95 16.31 13.01
CA LEU A 56 8.69 15.64 12.68
C LEU A 56 8.96 14.36 11.85
N ILE A 57 9.86 14.41 10.88
CA ILE A 57 10.29 13.23 10.11
C ILE A 57 10.89 12.17 11.02
N ASP A 58 11.83 12.57 11.86
CA ASP A 58 12.48 11.67 12.82
C ASP A 58 11.45 11.07 13.80
N ARG A 59 10.35 11.77 14.10
CA ARG A 59 9.21 11.21 14.85
C ARG A 59 8.34 10.25 14.01
N VAL A 60 8.01 10.57 12.76
CA VAL A 60 7.20 9.71 11.88
C VAL A 60 7.94 8.42 11.53
N VAL A 61 9.24 8.52 11.23
CA VAL A 61 10.13 7.38 11.01
C VAL A 61 10.21 6.54 12.27
N ARG A 62 10.50 7.15 13.44
CA ARG A 62 10.47 6.41 14.71
C ARG A 62 9.12 5.79 15.02
N LEU A 63 8.01 6.44 14.70
CA LEU A 63 6.68 5.90 14.92
C LEU A 63 6.48 4.64 14.05
N ALA A 64 6.84 4.70 12.77
CA ALA A 64 6.80 3.55 11.88
C ALA A 64 7.75 2.43 12.32
N GLU A 65 8.93 2.76 12.86
CA GLU A 65 9.91 1.80 13.38
C GLU A 65 9.51 1.17 14.73
N THR A 66 8.86 1.96 15.61
CA THR A 66 8.54 1.56 16.99
C THR A 66 7.18 0.87 17.08
N GLU A 67 6.17 1.43 16.43
CA GLU A 67 4.78 0.97 16.49
C GLU A 67 4.34 0.20 15.24
N GLY A 68 5.15 0.23 14.17
CA GLY A 68 4.85 -0.40 12.88
C GLY A 68 4.13 0.54 11.91
N LEU A 69 4.18 0.18 10.63
CA LEU A 69 3.48 0.90 9.56
C LEU A 69 1.95 0.84 9.72
N GLU A 70 1.44 -0.16 10.45
CA GLU A 70 0.01 -0.37 10.73
C GLU A 70 -0.68 0.87 11.29
N VAL A 71 -0.01 1.61 12.18
CA VAL A 71 -0.55 2.80 12.86
C VAL A 71 -0.83 3.93 11.87
N LEU A 72 0.12 4.24 11.00
CA LEU A 72 -0.05 5.24 9.94
C LEU A 72 -1.10 4.78 8.92
N ALA A 73 -1.11 3.48 8.65
CA ALA A 73 -2.00 2.87 7.69
C ALA A 73 -3.48 2.99 8.14
N ASP A 74 -3.79 2.79 9.42
CA ASP A 74 -5.13 3.01 9.98
C ASP A 74 -5.61 4.47 9.77
N ILE A 75 -4.74 5.46 9.98
CA ILE A 75 -5.06 6.89 9.78
C ILE A 75 -5.31 7.19 8.30
N TRP A 76 -4.46 6.67 7.41
CA TRP A 76 -4.58 6.87 5.97
C TRP A 76 -5.74 6.12 5.32
N SER A 77 -6.31 5.12 6.00
CA SER A 77 -7.39 4.29 5.46
C SER A 77 -8.64 5.08 5.05
N GLY A 78 -8.87 6.24 5.68
CA GLY A 78 -9.96 7.16 5.37
C GLY A 78 -9.64 8.20 4.28
N SER A 79 -8.42 8.24 3.77
CA SER A 79 -7.98 9.26 2.81
C SER A 79 -8.44 8.97 1.36
N PRO A 80 -8.73 10.01 0.56
CA PRO A 80 -9.09 9.87 -0.86
C PRO A 80 -8.03 9.11 -1.67
N SER A 81 -8.43 8.38 -2.72
CA SER A 81 -7.50 7.62 -3.58
C SER A 81 -6.52 8.49 -4.36
N ASP A 82 -6.83 9.77 -4.52
CA ASP A 82 -6.09 10.78 -5.24
C ASP A 82 -5.34 11.75 -4.29
N SER A 83 -5.16 11.36 -3.02
CA SER A 83 -4.21 12.00 -2.10
C SER A 83 -2.97 11.15 -1.86
N LEU A 84 -1.88 11.76 -1.36
CA LEU A 84 -0.65 11.08 -0.99
C LEU A 84 -0.92 10.04 0.10
N ALA A 85 -1.62 10.41 1.17
CA ALA A 85 -1.98 9.47 2.24
C ALA A 85 -2.78 8.27 1.71
N GLY A 86 -3.84 8.51 0.92
CA GLY A 86 -4.66 7.42 0.40
C GLY A 86 -3.92 6.55 -0.61
N THR A 87 -2.95 7.10 -1.34
CA THR A 87 -2.08 6.36 -2.24
C THR A 87 -1.10 5.47 -1.45
N LEU A 88 -0.47 6.00 -0.40
CA LEU A 88 0.42 5.22 0.48
C LEU A 88 -0.32 4.10 1.19
N TRP A 89 -1.55 4.32 1.64
CA TRP A 89 -2.39 3.26 2.20
C TRP A 89 -2.61 2.10 1.21
N ARG A 90 -2.86 2.41 -0.06
CA ARG A 90 -3.06 1.40 -1.12
C ARG A 90 -1.78 0.62 -1.40
N LEU A 91 -0.63 1.29 -1.44
CA LEU A 91 0.67 0.64 -1.53
C LEU A 91 0.96 -0.25 -0.32
N TYR A 92 0.59 0.20 0.88
CA TYR A 92 0.70 -0.60 2.09
C TYR A 92 -0.18 -1.86 2.01
N LEU A 93 -1.45 -1.73 1.62
CA LEU A 93 -2.35 -2.87 1.45
C LEU A 93 -1.81 -3.89 0.43
N LEU A 94 -1.30 -3.40 -0.71
CA LEU A 94 -0.67 -4.24 -1.73
C LEU A 94 0.53 -4.98 -1.14
N THR A 95 1.44 -4.25 -0.48
CA THR A 95 2.66 -4.78 0.12
C THR A 95 2.34 -5.86 1.16
N THR A 96 1.41 -5.59 2.07
CA THR A 96 0.98 -6.52 3.12
C THR A 96 0.35 -7.78 2.52
N TRP A 97 -0.48 -7.63 1.48
CA TRP A 97 -1.07 -8.77 0.79
C TRP A 97 -0.01 -9.67 0.13
N VAL A 98 0.96 -9.08 -0.58
CA VAL A 98 2.05 -9.81 -1.23
C VAL A 98 2.92 -10.53 -0.19
N LYS A 99 3.33 -9.84 0.88
CA LYS A 99 4.16 -10.42 1.96
C LYS A 99 3.47 -11.59 2.65
N THR A 100 2.15 -11.52 2.81
CA THR A 100 1.37 -12.57 3.48
C THR A 100 1.07 -13.77 2.57
N ASN A 101 1.04 -13.57 1.24
CA ASN A 101 0.59 -14.61 0.29
C ASN A 101 1.51 -14.76 -0.95
N PRO A 102 2.84 -14.79 -0.83
CA PRO A 102 3.74 -14.62 -1.97
C PRO A 102 3.61 -15.72 -3.03
N HIS A 103 3.31 -16.96 -2.61
CA HIS A 103 3.07 -18.07 -3.54
C HIS A 103 1.83 -17.86 -4.42
N ARG A 104 0.70 -17.50 -3.79
CA ARG A 104 -0.56 -17.25 -4.49
C ARG A 104 -0.42 -16.06 -5.43
N VAL A 105 0.23 -15.00 -4.97
CA VAL A 105 0.51 -13.80 -5.77
C VAL A 105 1.34 -14.15 -7.01
N ALA A 106 2.41 -14.94 -6.86
CA ALA A 106 3.26 -15.34 -7.98
C ALA A 106 2.52 -16.22 -9.00
N GLU A 107 1.60 -17.06 -8.53
CA GLU A 107 0.72 -17.86 -9.39
C GLU A 107 -0.26 -16.99 -10.18
N GLU A 108 -0.99 -16.10 -9.49
CA GLU A 108 -1.90 -15.13 -10.11
C GLU A 108 -1.13 -14.27 -11.13
N PHE A 109 0.05 -13.75 -10.78
CA PHE A 109 0.88 -12.97 -11.70
C PHE A 109 1.32 -13.78 -12.93
N ARG A 110 1.75 -15.05 -12.75
CA ARG A 110 2.09 -15.94 -13.88
C ARG A 110 0.93 -16.18 -14.82
N ALA A 111 -0.27 -16.40 -14.28
CA ALA A 111 -1.45 -16.64 -15.07
C ALA A 111 -1.88 -15.39 -15.86
N GLY A 112 -1.65 -14.20 -15.32
CA GLY A 112 -2.03 -12.94 -15.96
C GLY A 112 -1.04 -12.40 -16.98
N ARG A 113 0.28 -12.59 -16.78
CA ARG A 113 1.32 -11.88 -17.56
C ARG A 113 1.35 -12.21 -19.05
N GLY A 114 0.81 -13.37 -19.46
CA GLY A 114 0.70 -13.74 -20.86
C GLY A 114 -0.35 -12.92 -21.62
N THR A 115 -1.41 -12.51 -20.92
CA THR A 115 -2.53 -11.71 -21.44
C THR A 115 -2.26 -10.22 -21.27
N ALA A 116 -1.77 -9.80 -20.10
CA ALA A 116 -1.43 -8.42 -19.78
C ALA A 116 0.07 -8.12 -20.04
N GLN A 117 0.54 -8.35 -21.28
CA GLN A 117 1.98 -8.36 -21.60
C GLN A 117 2.69 -7.05 -21.28
N ALA A 118 2.13 -5.91 -21.70
CA ALA A 118 2.72 -4.59 -21.46
C ALA A 118 2.82 -4.30 -19.96
N ALA A 119 1.75 -4.56 -19.20
CA ALA A 119 1.75 -4.42 -17.75
C ALA A 119 2.72 -5.40 -17.06
N GLY A 120 2.88 -6.61 -17.62
CA GLY A 120 3.89 -7.58 -17.18
C GLY A 120 5.30 -7.02 -17.27
N VAL A 121 5.65 -6.36 -18.38
CA VAL A 121 6.96 -5.70 -18.55
C VAL A 121 7.11 -4.54 -17.58
N VAL A 122 6.11 -3.65 -17.49
CA VAL A 122 6.16 -2.47 -16.61
C VAL A 122 6.29 -2.84 -15.14
N SER A 123 5.66 -3.94 -14.70
CA SER A 123 5.79 -4.43 -13.32
C SER A 123 7.24 -4.77 -12.94
N GLY A 124 8.10 -5.04 -13.93
CA GLY A 124 9.53 -5.29 -13.74
C GLY A 124 9.85 -6.47 -12.84
N ILE A 125 8.96 -7.47 -12.75
CA ILE A 125 9.23 -8.72 -12.04
C ILE A 125 10.20 -9.58 -12.87
N ALA A 126 11.25 -10.10 -12.21
CA ALA A 126 12.25 -10.94 -12.86
C ALA A 126 11.67 -12.28 -13.36
N ASP A 127 12.31 -12.83 -14.40
CA ASP A 127 11.89 -14.07 -15.05
C ASP A 127 12.82 -15.24 -14.66
N PRO A 128 12.29 -16.43 -14.29
CA PRO A 128 10.88 -16.74 -14.11
C PRO A 128 10.29 -16.08 -12.85
N PRO A 129 9.00 -15.72 -12.86
CA PRO A 129 8.35 -15.07 -11.74
C PRO A 129 8.04 -16.10 -10.65
N GLY A 130 8.49 -15.82 -9.44
CA GLY A 130 8.32 -16.65 -8.26
C GLY A 130 7.97 -15.82 -7.02
N PRO A 131 7.69 -16.49 -5.89
CA PRO A 131 7.43 -15.86 -4.60
C PRO A 131 8.52 -14.84 -4.22
N GLU A 132 9.78 -15.20 -4.45
CA GLU A 132 10.93 -14.36 -4.14
C GLU A 132 10.98 -13.11 -5.04
N GLN A 133 10.65 -13.25 -6.33
CA GLN A 133 10.65 -12.13 -7.27
C GLN A 133 9.52 -11.14 -7.01
N VAL A 134 8.34 -11.61 -6.58
CA VAL A 134 7.25 -10.70 -6.21
C VAL A 134 7.54 -9.97 -4.89
N LEU A 135 8.23 -10.62 -3.94
CA LEU A 135 8.70 -9.97 -2.71
C LEU A 135 9.77 -8.91 -3.02
N ALA A 136 10.76 -9.26 -3.85
CA ALA A 136 11.80 -8.32 -4.27
C ALA A 136 11.22 -7.08 -4.97
N MET A 137 10.21 -7.26 -5.84
CA MET A 137 9.53 -6.14 -6.49
C MET A 137 8.84 -5.22 -5.48
N ILE A 138 8.17 -5.77 -4.45
CA ILE A 138 7.55 -4.96 -3.40
C ILE A 138 8.60 -4.24 -2.55
N ASP A 139 9.73 -4.87 -2.26
CA ASP A 139 10.82 -4.19 -1.57
C ASP A 139 11.37 -3.04 -2.44
N GLU A 140 11.53 -3.20 -3.76
CA GLU A 140 11.90 -2.11 -4.67
C GLU A 140 10.88 -0.96 -4.67
N VAL A 141 9.58 -1.28 -4.66
CA VAL A 141 8.49 -0.30 -4.53
C VAL A 141 8.66 0.52 -3.24
N LEU A 142 8.89 -0.13 -2.10
CA LEU A 142 9.10 0.56 -0.82
C LEU A 142 10.34 1.46 -0.83
N HIS A 143 11.45 0.99 -1.39
CA HIS A 143 12.67 1.80 -1.50
C HIS A 143 12.50 2.99 -2.45
N GLY A 144 11.72 2.84 -3.52
CA GLY A 144 11.46 3.91 -4.49
C GLY A 144 10.65 5.07 -3.91
N ILE A 145 9.76 4.81 -2.94
CA ILE A 145 8.98 5.87 -2.25
C ILE A 145 9.94 6.88 -1.62
N VAL A 146 10.98 6.40 -0.94
CA VAL A 146 11.92 7.24 -0.18
C VAL A 146 12.97 7.91 -1.09
N ARG A 147 13.25 7.34 -2.27
CA ARG A 147 14.24 7.89 -3.22
C ARG A 147 13.69 9.02 -4.10
N GLY A 148 12.39 9.29 -4.05
CA GLY A 148 11.74 10.32 -4.85
C GLY A 148 11.27 9.84 -6.23
N ASP A 149 11.30 8.54 -6.50
CA ASP A 149 10.89 7.93 -7.78
C ASP A 149 9.39 7.59 -7.77
N PHE A 150 8.56 8.44 -7.16
CA PHE A 150 7.19 8.06 -6.77
C PHE A 150 6.28 7.78 -7.97
N VAL A 151 6.43 8.50 -9.09
CA VAL A 151 5.71 8.22 -10.35
C VAL A 151 5.94 6.77 -10.80
N ASP A 152 7.21 6.35 -10.82
CA ASP A 152 7.62 5.03 -11.29
C ASP A 152 7.16 3.92 -10.34
N VAL A 153 7.25 4.17 -9.03
CA VAL A 153 6.71 3.28 -7.99
C VAL A 153 5.23 3.00 -8.24
N LEU A 154 4.43 4.07 -8.42
CA LEU A 154 3.00 3.95 -8.64
C LEU A 154 2.67 3.25 -9.94
N HIS A 155 3.38 3.58 -11.02
CA HIS A 155 3.17 2.96 -12.32
C HIS A 155 3.47 1.46 -12.29
N ARG A 156 4.58 1.06 -11.64
CA ARG A 156 4.97 -0.34 -11.47
C ARG A 156 3.96 -1.13 -10.63
N ALA A 157 3.51 -0.54 -9.51
CA ALA A 157 2.52 -1.15 -8.63
C ALA A 157 1.13 -1.27 -9.29
N ALA A 158 0.73 -0.28 -10.08
CA ALA A 158 -0.49 -0.34 -10.89
C ALA A 158 -0.42 -1.46 -11.93
N ALA A 159 0.67 -1.52 -12.69
CA ALA A 159 0.89 -2.55 -13.70
C ALA A 159 0.91 -3.96 -13.08
N PHE A 160 1.58 -4.14 -11.96
CA PHE A 160 1.56 -5.38 -11.20
C PHE A 160 0.14 -5.80 -10.79
N SER A 161 -0.60 -4.88 -10.15
CA SER A 161 -1.98 -5.15 -9.70
C SER A 161 -2.89 -5.52 -10.86
N HIS A 162 -2.74 -4.87 -12.02
CA HIS A 162 -3.49 -5.22 -13.23
C HIS A 162 -3.18 -6.66 -13.69
N VAL A 163 -1.91 -7.04 -13.79
CA VAL A 163 -1.53 -8.41 -14.17
C VAL A 163 -2.11 -9.44 -13.20
N VAL A 164 -2.05 -9.19 -11.90
CA VAL A 164 -2.63 -10.06 -10.87
C VAL A 164 -4.15 -10.18 -11.05
N ALA A 165 -4.86 -9.08 -11.28
CA ALA A 165 -6.30 -9.10 -11.53
C ALA A 165 -6.65 -9.94 -12.78
N THR A 166 -5.87 -9.80 -13.87
CA THR A 166 -6.02 -10.63 -15.07
C THR A 166 -5.81 -12.11 -14.77
N GLY A 167 -4.82 -12.44 -13.94
CA GLY A 167 -4.53 -13.81 -13.52
C GLY A 167 -5.61 -14.43 -12.66
N ARG A 168 -6.16 -13.67 -11.71
CA ARG A 168 -7.32 -14.11 -10.90
C ARG A 168 -8.51 -14.48 -11.78
N ALA A 169 -8.80 -13.67 -12.79
CA ALA A 169 -9.87 -13.94 -13.75
C ALA A 169 -9.61 -15.22 -14.56
N HIS A 170 -8.35 -15.51 -14.92
CA HIS A 170 -7.98 -16.74 -15.65
C HIS A 170 -8.06 -18.00 -14.78
N LEU A 171 -7.56 -17.94 -13.54
CA LEU A 171 -7.50 -19.09 -12.65
C LEU A 171 -8.87 -19.44 -12.05
N GLY A 172 -9.77 -18.47 -11.92
CA GLY A 172 -11.15 -18.69 -11.47
C GLY A 172 -11.29 -19.11 -10.00
N HIS A 173 -10.20 -19.14 -9.22
CA HIS A 173 -10.23 -19.47 -7.80
C HIS A 173 -10.63 -18.27 -6.91
N ALA A 174 -10.50 -17.04 -7.43
CA ALA A 174 -10.84 -15.82 -6.72
C ALA A 174 -12.30 -15.45 -7.03
N SER A 175 -12.99 -14.88 -6.05
CA SER A 175 -14.32 -14.33 -6.29
C SER A 175 -14.27 -13.18 -7.29
N HIS A 176 -15.42 -12.91 -7.92
CA HIS A 176 -15.58 -11.76 -8.81
C HIS A 176 -15.20 -10.46 -8.08
N ASP A 177 -15.66 -10.28 -6.84
CA ASP A 177 -15.38 -9.07 -6.06
C ASP A 177 -13.89 -8.91 -5.71
N GLU A 178 -13.19 -10.00 -5.39
CA GLU A 178 -11.73 -9.95 -5.16
C GLU A 178 -10.97 -9.56 -6.43
N THR A 179 -11.46 -9.97 -7.59
CA THR A 179 -10.88 -9.63 -8.89
C THR A 179 -11.12 -8.15 -9.20
N VAL A 180 -12.36 -7.68 -9.04
CA VAL A 180 -12.75 -6.28 -9.26
C VAL A 180 -11.98 -5.35 -8.31
N ARG A 181 -11.85 -5.70 -7.02
CA ARG A 181 -11.08 -4.89 -6.06
C ARG A 181 -9.60 -4.76 -6.44
N MET A 182 -8.98 -5.82 -6.95
CA MET A 182 -7.58 -5.75 -7.41
C MET A 182 -7.45 -4.88 -8.67
N LEU A 183 -8.41 -4.95 -9.57
CA LEU A 183 -8.44 -4.08 -10.75
C LEU A 183 -8.64 -2.61 -10.36
N GLN A 184 -9.57 -2.32 -9.44
CA GLN A 184 -9.78 -0.97 -8.91
C GLN A 184 -8.53 -0.41 -8.23
N LEU A 185 -7.80 -1.23 -7.48
CA LEU A 185 -6.51 -0.85 -6.91
C LEU A 185 -5.51 -0.45 -8.01
N ALA A 186 -5.43 -1.24 -9.09
CA ALA A 186 -4.57 -0.92 -10.23
C ALA A 186 -4.92 0.44 -10.85
N GLU A 187 -6.21 0.67 -11.13
CA GLU A 187 -6.72 1.91 -11.72
C GLU A 187 -6.45 3.13 -10.82
N GLN A 188 -6.61 2.98 -9.51
CA GLN A 188 -6.35 4.03 -8.53
C GLN A 188 -4.87 4.39 -8.48
N LEU A 189 -3.97 3.40 -8.48
CA LEU A 189 -2.53 3.65 -8.50
C LEU A 189 -2.07 4.27 -9.83
N GLU A 190 -2.67 3.87 -10.97
CA GLU A 190 -2.39 4.48 -12.26
C GLU A 190 -2.88 5.95 -12.32
N ALA A 191 -4.07 6.23 -11.79
CA ALA A 191 -4.58 7.59 -11.67
C ALA A 191 -3.66 8.45 -10.77
N ALA A 192 -3.23 7.93 -9.63
CA ALA A 192 -2.29 8.60 -8.74
C ALA A 192 -0.94 8.87 -9.42
N SER A 193 -0.40 7.90 -10.17
CA SER A 193 0.84 8.06 -10.95
C SER A 193 0.72 9.22 -11.96
N ARG A 194 -0.42 9.33 -12.65
CA ARG A 194 -0.68 10.43 -13.60
C ARG A 194 -0.81 11.78 -12.90
N LEU A 195 -1.48 11.85 -11.76
CA LEU A 195 -1.59 13.07 -10.96
C LEU A 195 -0.22 13.51 -10.42
N GLU A 196 0.58 12.55 -9.95
CA GLU A 196 1.92 12.78 -9.44
C GLU A 196 2.84 13.35 -10.53
N ALA A 197 2.81 12.77 -11.74
CA ALA A 197 3.57 13.25 -12.89
C ALA A 197 3.21 14.68 -13.31
N GLN A 198 2.00 15.15 -12.97
CA GLN A 198 1.52 16.51 -13.23
C GLN A 198 1.74 17.45 -12.03
N GLY A 199 2.27 16.96 -10.90
CA GLY A 199 2.36 17.72 -9.65
C GLY A 199 1.00 18.05 -9.03
N ALA A 200 -0.04 17.28 -9.37
CA ALA A 200 -1.43 17.48 -8.94
C ALA A 200 -1.88 16.49 -7.86
N LEU A 201 -1.03 15.54 -7.47
CA LEU A 201 -1.29 14.65 -6.34
C LEU A 201 -1.07 15.42 -5.04
N VAL A 202 -2.13 15.55 -4.25
CA VAL A 202 -2.19 16.40 -3.05
C VAL A 202 -1.92 15.64 -1.77
#